data_AF-A0A9D4YPY9-F1
#
_entry.id   AF-A0A9D4YPY9-F1
#
_cell.length_a   1.000
_cell.length_b   1.000
_cell.length_c   1.000
_cell.angle_alpha   90.00
_cell.angle_beta   90.00
_cell.angle_gamma   90.00
#
_symmetry.space_group_name_H-M   'P 1'
#
loop_
_entity.id
_entity.type
_entity.pdbx_description
1 polymer ?
#
loop_
_entity_poly.entity_id
_entity_poly.type
_entity_poly.pdbx_seq_one_letter_code
_entity_poly.pdbx_strand_id
1 'polypeptide(L)'
;MMLSAVRAAALAALLLLPPTAAALWGPWSSCRRCQQSRRQLCPPGSECGPLWLEVRACPDKRCPQPRLRARAARRPSENKFHVLHHLQSLVYTDWSGWSPCSSDCKTRRQRLCKMPLVCGKAILNEDALCYVRGSPCEKRFASAIGGVDDDPNQVGSCGVPKSPQRPALRIIGGQPAARGRWPWQVALLNRRREPFCGGTLISPGWVLTAAHCIRRRLLVLAGEHSLGRAEGSEVTVRVAEAIAHPEYDPETVDMDLALLRLRSALTLGPYVLPACLPEQGDTPPRGEIFTILGWGKLSKRHANGSDLLHQAQVPLVPQSECRTVYADYLISDNMMCAGYRRGRIDSCAGDSGGPLLARDARGRWTVYGVTSFGEGCARQGRFGIYAKVANAARWLRRTMAGSRP
;
A
#
# COMPACT_ATOMS: atom_id res chain seq x y z
N MET A 1 41.45 -31.66 -41.45
CA MET A 1 40.82 -32.56 -40.45
C MET A 1 41.27 -32.05 -39.09
N MET A 2 40.44 -31.20 -38.47
CA MET A 2 39.50 -31.62 -37.42
C MET A 2 40.26 -32.10 -36.17
N LEU A 3 40.44 -31.19 -35.20
CA LEU A 3 39.57 -31.12 -34.01
C LEU A 3 39.49 -32.46 -33.28
N SER A 4 40.23 -32.59 -32.17
CA SER A 4 39.76 -33.17 -30.90
C SER A 4 40.94 -33.50 -29.99
N ALA A 5 41.47 -32.53 -29.23
CA ALA A 5 42.36 -32.86 -28.10
C ALA A 5 42.56 -31.75 -27.04
N VAL A 6 41.72 -30.70 -26.99
CA VAL A 6 41.81 -29.68 -25.91
C VAL A 6 40.52 -29.65 -25.07
N ARG A 7 39.90 -30.81 -24.85
CA ARG A 7 38.62 -30.89 -24.11
C ARG A 7 38.59 -31.91 -22.96
N ALA A 8 39.74 -32.20 -22.35
CA ALA A 8 39.83 -33.22 -21.31
C ALA A 8 40.42 -32.73 -19.96
N ALA A 9 40.38 -31.43 -19.65
CA ALA A 9 40.90 -30.92 -18.37
C ALA A 9 40.02 -29.84 -17.70
N ALA A 10 38.70 -29.97 -17.80
CA ALA A 10 37.76 -29.12 -17.07
C ALA A 10 36.46 -29.85 -16.70
N LEU A 11 36.57 -31.09 -16.19
CA LEU A 11 35.42 -31.92 -15.81
C LEU A 11 35.49 -32.44 -14.36
N ALA A 12 36.23 -31.75 -13.49
CA ALA A 12 36.27 -32.04 -12.06
C ALA A 12 36.49 -30.76 -11.24
N ALA A 13 35.47 -29.88 -11.18
CA ALA A 13 35.24 -28.91 -10.10
C ALA A 13 34.10 -27.94 -10.48
N LEU A 14 32.84 -28.39 -10.39
CA LEU A 14 31.68 -27.48 -10.41
C LEU A 14 30.44 -28.16 -9.81
N LEU A 15 30.61 -28.75 -8.63
CA LEU A 15 29.55 -29.43 -7.87
C LEU A 15 29.12 -28.72 -6.57
N LEU A 16 29.42 -27.44 -6.36
CA LEU A 16 28.91 -26.71 -5.18
C LEU A 16 28.65 -25.22 -5.45
N LEU A 17 27.63 -24.90 -6.27
CA LEU A 17 26.93 -23.61 -6.23
C LEU A 17 25.48 -23.85 -6.72
N PRO A 18 24.42 -23.55 -5.94
CA PRO A 18 23.07 -23.54 -6.47
C PRO A 18 22.91 -22.33 -7.40
N PRO A 19 22.45 -22.50 -8.65
CA PRO A 19 22.19 -21.37 -9.53
C PRO A 19 20.98 -20.61 -9.00
N THR A 20 21.17 -19.31 -8.87
CA THR A 20 20.14 -18.29 -8.74
C THR A 20 18.98 -18.56 -9.70
N ALA A 21 17.79 -18.84 -9.16
CA ALA A 21 16.55 -18.76 -9.94
C ALA A 21 16.17 -17.29 -10.15
N ALA A 22 16.97 -16.57 -10.94
CA ALA A 22 16.46 -15.39 -11.64
C ALA A 22 15.44 -15.90 -12.67
N ALA A 23 14.19 -15.48 -12.57
CA ALA A 23 13.17 -15.82 -13.55
C ALA A 23 13.59 -15.26 -14.93
N LEU A 24 14.06 -16.11 -15.84
CA LEU A 24 14.50 -15.72 -17.18
C LEU A 24 13.32 -15.73 -18.16
N TRP A 25 13.18 -14.69 -18.96
CA TRP A 25 12.24 -14.65 -20.08
C TRP A 25 12.62 -15.69 -21.15
N GLY A 26 11.63 -16.39 -21.72
CA GLY A 26 11.83 -17.27 -22.86
C GLY A 26 12.17 -16.53 -24.17
N PRO A 27 12.62 -17.24 -25.22
CA PRO A 27 12.94 -16.65 -26.51
C PRO A 27 11.71 -16.09 -27.24
N TRP A 28 11.92 -15.11 -28.14
CA TRP A 28 10.85 -14.52 -28.96
C TRP A 28 10.32 -15.51 -29.99
N SER A 29 8.99 -15.55 -30.16
CA SER A 29 8.34 -16.34 -31.20
C SER A 29 8.70 -15.85 -32.61
N SER A 30 8.55 -16.73 -33.60
CA SER A 30 8.59 -16.31 -35.01
C SER A 30 7.51 -15.27 -35.32
N CYS A 31 7.79 -14.40 -36.29
CA CYS A 31 6.89 -13.32 -36.65
C CYS A 31 5.60 -13.87 -37.28
N ARG A 32 4.44 -13.56 -36.67
CA ARG A 32 3.12 -13.85 -37.24
C ARG A 32 2.26 -12.60 -37.20
N ARG A 33 1.65 -12.24 -38.33
CA ARG A 33 0.83 -11.01 -38.47
C ARG A 33 1.52 -9.76 -37.90
N CYS A 34 2.82 -9.61 -38.17
CA CYS A 34 3.64 -8.49 -37.73
C CYS A 34 3.86 -8.34 -36.22
N GLN A 35 3.61 -9.39 -35.44
CA GLN A 35 3.87 -9.44 -34.02
C GLN A 35 4.74 -10.64 -33.64
N GLN A 36 5.56 -10.46 -32.62
CA GLN A 36 6.27 -11.51 -31.90
C GLN A 36 5.87 -11.46 -30.43
N SER A 37 5.84 -12.61 -29.78
CA SER A 37 5.56 -12.71 -28.35
C SER A 37 6.59 -13.56 -27.63
N ARG A 38 6.86 -13.26 -26.36
CA ARG A 38 7.66 -14.11 -25.48
C ARG A 38 7.01 -14.19 -24.10
N ARG A 39 7.43 -15.20 -23.36
CA ARG A 39 6.74 -15.65 -22.16
C ARG A 39 7.73 -15.76 -20.99
N GLN A 40 7.29 -15.39 -19.80
CA GLN A 40 8.04 -15.60 -18.55
C GLN A 40 7.08 -16.13 -17.50
N LEU A 41 7.52 -17.11 -16.72
CA LEU A 41 6.72 -17.61 -15.60
C LEU A 41 6.64 -16.52 -14.52
N CYS A 42 5.41 -16.21 -14.11
CA CYS A 42 5.19 -15.26 -13.04
C CYS A 42 5.65 -15.88 -11.71
N PRO A 43 6.39 -15.15 -10.86
CA PRO A 43 6.67 -15.60 -9.51
C PRO A 43 5.35 -15.89 -8.77
N PRO A 44 5.29 -16.92 -7.90
CA PRO A 44 4.07 -17.26 -7.19
C PRO A 44 3.55 -16.05 -6.39
N GLY A 45 2.30 -15.64 -6.62
CA GLY A 45 1.64 -14.55 -5.90
C GLY A 45 1.70 -13.15 -6.53
N SER A 46 2.22 -12.98 -7.74
CA SER A 46 2.04 -11.73 -8.51
C SER A 46 0.67 -11.67 -9.20
N GLU A 47 0.14 -10.46 -9.46
CA GLU A 47 -1.19 -10.24 -10.07
C GLU A 47 -1.27 -10.51 -11.59
N CYS A 48 -0.15 -10.87 -12.23
CA CYS A 48 -0.21 -11.52 -13.54
C CYS A 48 -0.64 -12.97 -13.33
N GLY A 49 -1.38 -13.56 -14.28
CA GLY A 49 -1.68 -15.00 -14.25
C GLY A 49 -0.41 -15.88 -14.20
N PRO A 50 -0.46 -17.18 -14.51
CA PRO A 50 0.72 -18.06 -14.38
C PRO A 50 1.94 -17.65 -15.26
N LEU A 51 1.76 -16.67 -16.15
CA LEU A 51 2.71 -16.32 -17.19
C LEU A 51 2.57 -14.84 -17.60
N TRP A 52 3.68 -14.11 -17.64
CA TRP A 52 3.79 -12.83 -18.33
C TRP A 52 3.90 -13.07 -19.84
N LEU A 53 3.06 -12.40 -20.64
CA LEU A 53 3.12 -12.39 -22.10
C LEU A 53 3.51 -10.99 -22.58
N GLU A 54 4.69 -10.87 -23.17
CA GLU A 54 5.15 -9.63 -23.78
C GLU A 54 5.00 -9.74 -25.30
N VAL A 55 4.40 -8.72 -25.94
CA VAL A 55 4.18 -8.67 -27.40
C VAL A 55 4.86 -7.44 -27.96
N ARG A 56 5.58 -7.60 -29.08
CA ARG A 56 6.21 -6.48 -29.80
C ARG A 56 6.01 -6.61 -31.31
N ALA A 57 6.18 -5.50 -32.02
CA ALA A 57 6.23 -5.51 -33.47
C ALA A 57 7.47 -6.25 -33.98
N CYS A 58 7.34 -6.94 -35.11
CA CYS A 58 8.48 -7.62 -35.71
C CYS A 58 9.54 -6.61 -36.18
N PRO A 59 10.84 -6.91 -36.03
CA PRO A 59 11.92 -6.02 -36.45
C PRO A 59 12.08 -5.92 -37.98
N ASP A 60 11.39 -6.75 -38.77
CA ASP A 60 11.49 -6.73 -40.23
C ASP A 60 10.71 -5.56 -40.86
N LYS A 61 11.33 -4.88 -41.83
CA LYS A 61 10.82 -3.66 -42.51
C LYS A 61 9.57 -3.91 -43.37
N ARG A 62 9.10 -5.15 -43.47
CA ARG A 62 7.90 -5.55 -44.25
C ARG A 62 6.58 -5.38 -43.50
N CYS A 63 6.64 -5.01 -42.22
CA CYS A 63 5.44 -4.75 -41.42
C CYS A 63 5.04 -3.28 -41.50
N PRO A 64 3.84 -2.95 -42.03
CA PRO A 64 3.41 -1.57 -42.15
C PRO A 64 3.26 -0.98 -40.75
N GLN A 65 4.13 -0.04 -40.38
CA GLN A 65 3.92 0.78 -39.19
C GLN A 65 2.58 1.51 -39.32
N PRO A 66 1.82 1.71 -38.22
CA PRO A 66 0.61 2.51 -38.27
C PRO A 66 1.02 3.93 -38.60
N ARG A 67 0.97 4.26 -39.88
CA ARG A 67 1.05 5.64 -40.35
C ARG A 67 -0.17 6.33 -39.77
N LEU A 68 0.05 7.31 -38.88
CA LEU A 68 -0.92 8.36 -38.59
C LEU A 68 -1.26 9.05 -39.91
N ARG A 69 -2.21 8.49 -40.64
CA ARG A 69 -2.81 9.09 -41.82
C ARG A 69 -4.21 9.50 -41.44
N ALA A 70 -4.38 10.80 -41.29
CA ALA A 70 -5.66 11.46 -41.39
C ALA A 70 -6.35 11.01 -42.69
N ARG A 71 -7.27 10.06 -42.57
CA ARG A 71 -8.31 9.83 -43.58
C ARG A 71 -9.61 9.60 -42.82
N ALA A 72 -10.59 10.40 -43.22
CA ALA A 72 -11.95 10.40 -42.72
C ALA A 72 -12.57 9.00 -42.88
N ALA A 73 -12.52 8.22 -41.80
CA ALA A 73 -13.44 7.11 -41.58
C ALA A 73 -14.62 7.67 -40.78
N ARG A 74 -15.81 7.52 -41.35
CA ARG A 74 -17.09 7.93 -40.74
C ARG A 74 -17.13 7.51 -39.27
N ARG A 75 -17.28 8.49 -38.38
CA ARG A 75 -17.53 8.29 -36.96
C ARG A 75 -18.73 7.34 -36.79
N PRO A 76 -18.61 6.18 -36.13
CA PRO A 76 -19.71 5.73 -35.31
C PRO A 76 -19.86 6.80 -34.24
N SER A 77 -21.07 7.33 -34.06
CA SER A 77 -21.36 8.29 -32.99
C SER A 77 -21.15 7.61 -31.63
N GLU A 78 -19.92 7.67 -31.12
CA GLU A 78 -19.66 7.53 -29.70
C GLU A 78 -20.26 8.76 -29.03
N ASN A 79 -21.53 8.66 -28.63
CA ASN A 79 -22.09 9.52 -27.61
C ASN A 79 -21.31 9.29 -26.31
N LYS A 80 -20.21 10.04 -26.14
CA LYS A 80 -19.53 10.23 -24.86
C LYS A 80 -20.44 11.04 -23.95
N PHE A 81 -21.35 10.37 -23.28
CA PHE A 81 -21.83 10.84 -21.98
C PHE A 81 -21.05 10.08 -20.90
N HIS A 82 -19.99 10.72 -20.39
CA HIS A 82 -19.46 10.37 -19.08
C HIS A 82 -20.50 10.78 -18.05
N VAL A 83 -21.42 9.87 -17.73
CA VAL A 83 -22.30 10.03 -16.59
C VAL A 83 -21.42 10.00 -15.34
N LEU A 84 -21.36 11.12 -14.64
CA LEU A 84 -20.72 11.21 -13.33
C LEU A 84 -21.21 10.05 -12.44
N HIS A 85 -20.31 9.40 -11.71
CA HIS A 85 -20.59 8.13 -11.01
C HIS A 85 -21.78 8.18 -10.03
N HIS A 86 -22.17 9.38 -9.59
CA HIS A 86 -23.31 9.70 -8.71
C HIS A 86 -24.67 9.73 -9.44
N LEU A 87 -24.66 9.78 -10.78
CA LEU A 87 -25.87 9.85 -11.60
C LEU A 87 -26.20 8.48 -12.26
N GLN A 88 -25.40 7.44 -12.00
CA GLN A 88 -25.60 6.11 -12.60
C GLN A 88 -26.92 5.44 -12.18
N SER A 89 -27.41 5.71 -10.96
CA SER A 89 -28.71 5.21 -10.47
C SER A 89 -29.91 5.88 -11.14
N LEU A 90 -29.72 7.10 -11.66
CA LEU A 90 -30.71 7.83 -12.45
C LEU A 90 -30.74 7.30 -13.90
N VAL A 91 -29.56 7.00 -14.46
CA VAL A 91 -29.40 6.63 -15.88
C VAL A 91 -29.60 5.14 -16.14
N TYR A 92 -29.30 4.26 -15.18
CA TYR A 92 -29.45 2.81 -15.30
C TYR A 92 -30.37 2.22 -14.22
N THR A 93 -30.92 1.03 -14.48
CA THR A 93 -31.61 0.24 -13.46
C THR A 93 -30.65 -0.18 -12.36
N ASP A 94 -31.23 -0.65 -11.25
CA ASP A 94 -30.45 -1.44 -10.32
C ASP A 94 -29.91 -2.70 -11.02
N TRP A 95 -28.85 -3.24 -10.45
CA TRP A 95 -28.29 -4.50 -10.93
C TRP A 95 -29.30 -5.63 -10.75
N SER A 96 -29.39 -6.50 -11.75
CA SER A 96 -30.07 -7.78 -11.62
C SER A 96 -29.44 -8.62 -10.51
N GLY A 97 -30.16 -9.66 -10.09
CA GLY A 97 -29.53 -10.78 -9.39
C GLY A 97 -28.39 -11.37 -10.22
N TRP A 98 -27.46 -12.01 -9.52
CA TRP A 98 -26.39 -12.79 -10.13
C TRP A 98 -26.96 -13.98 -10.89
N SER A 99 -26.48 -14.22 -12.11
CA SER A 99 -26.85 -15.38 -12.89
C SER A 99 -26.37 -16.66 -12.22
N PRO A 100 -26.96 -17.82 -12.56
CA PRO A 100 -26.35 -19.10 -12.23
C PRO A 100 -24.89 -19.19 -12.70
N CYS A 101 -24.10 -19.98 -12.00
CA CYS A 101 -22.68 -20.18 -12.27
C CYS A 101 -22.50 -20.87 -13.63
N SER A 102 -21.71 -20.27 -14.53
CA SER A 102 -21.40 -20.84 -15.84
C SER A 102 -20.41 -22.00 -15.74
N SER A 103 -20.26 -22.76 -16.82
CA SER A 103 -19.24 -23.82 -16.95
C SER A 103 -17.80 -23.31 -16.84
N ASP A 104 -17.59 -22.00 -17.01
CA ASP A 104 -16.31 -21.32 -16.79
C ASP A 104 -16.14 -20.78 -15.36
N CYS A 105 -17.00 -21.20 -14.44
CA CYS A 105 -17.01 -20.80 -13.03
C CYS A 105 -17.18 -19.29 -12.82
N LYS A 106 -17.99 -18.65 -13.68
CA LYS A 106 -18.34 -17.23 -13.59
C LYS A 106 -19.85 -17.02 -13.45
N THR A 107 -20.23 -16.03 -12.68
CA THR A 107 -21.60 -15.51 -12.60
C THR A 107 -21.62 -14.07 -13.12
N ARG A 108 -22.74 -13.66 -13.72
CA ARG A 108 -22.92 -12.35 -14.35
C ARG A 108 -24.16 -11.68 -13.81
N ARG A 109 -24.12 -10.37 -13.59
CA ARG A 109 -25.33 -9.55 -13.41
C ARG A 109 -25.32 -8.38 -14.38
N GLN A 110 -26.50 -7.83 -14.62
CA GLN A 110 -26.71 -6.83 -15.66
C GLN A 110 -27.54 -5.66 -15.15
N ARG A 111 -27.38 -4.48 -15.75
CA ARG A 111 -28.34 -3.39 -15.58
C ARG A 111 -28.60 -2.68 -16.89
N LEU A 112 -29.82 -2.19 -17.02
CA LEU A 112 -30.40 -1.68 -18.25
C LEU A 112 -30.42 -0.15 -18.22
N CYS A 113 -30.29 0.46 -19.39
CA CYS A 113 -30.44 1.91 -19.54
C CYS A 113 -31.90 2.34 -19.28
N LYS A 114 -32.13 3.20 -18.27
CA LYS A 114 -33.43 3.84 -17.98
C LYS A 114 -33.69 5.06 -18.86
N MET A 115 -32.63 5.71 -19.36
CA MET A 115 -32.71 6.94 -20.15
C MET A 115 -32.10 6.74 -21.54
N PRO A 116 -32.86 6.25 -22.52
CA PRO A 116 -32.35 5.96 -23.87
C PRO A 116 -31.72 7.16 -24.58
N LEU A 117 -32.15 8.38 -24.24
CA LEU A 117 -31.56 9.63 -24.75
C LEU A 117 -30.10 9.84 -24.28
N VAL A 118 -29.71 9.25 -23.14
CA VAL A 118 -28.38 9.40 -22.53
C VAL A 118 -27.50 8.17 -22.82
N CYS A 119 -28.04 6.96 -22.63
CA CYS A 119 -27.28 5.71 -22.73
C CYS A 119 -27.72 4.77 -23.87
N GLY A 120 -28.61 5.22 -24.76
CA GLY A 120 -29.08 4.42 -25.89
C GLY A 120 -29.75 3.13 -25.45
N LYS A 121 -29.36 2.00 -26.04
CA LYS A 121 -29.81 0.64 -25.66
C LYS A 121 -28.74 -0.12 -24.87
N ALA A 122 -27.83 0.58 -24.19
CA ALA A 122 -26.69 -0.04 -23.54
C ALA A 122 -27.11 -0.93 -22.35
N ILE A 123 -26.52 -2.13 -22.30
CA ILE A 123 -26.60 -3.06 -21.16
C ILE A 123 -25.19 -3.13 -20.55
N LEU A 124 -25.10 -2.85 -19.26
CA LEU A 124 -23.85 -3.00 -18.53
C LEU A 124 -23.81 -4.38 -17.86
N ASN A 125 -22.70 -5.09 -18.03
CA ASN A 125 -22.46 -6.42 -17.49
C ASN A 125 -21.36 -6.37 -16.43
N GLU A 126 -21.53 -7.14 -15.36
CA GLU A 126 -20.50 -7.36 -14.34
C GLU A 126 -20.34 -8.86 -14.12
N ASP A 127 -19.10 -9.36 -14.20
CA ASP A 127 -18.75 -10.78 -14.03
C ASP A 127 -18.00 -10.99 -12.72
N ALA A 128 -18.31 -12.07 -12.00
CA ALA A 128 -17.59 -12.52 -10.80
C ALA A 128 -17.32 -14.02 -10.86
N LEU A 129 -16.30 -14.50 -10.14
CA LEU A 129 -16.09 -15.94 -9.97
C LEU A 129 -17.13 -16.48 -8.98
N CYS A 130 -17.68 -17.65 -9.29
CA CYS A 130 -18.64 -18.33 -8.42
C CYS A 130 -18.00 -19.62 -7.87
N TYR A 131 -18.03 -19.74 -6.54
CA TYR A 131 -17.65 -20.95 -5.82
C TYR A 131 -18.90 -21.55 -5.17
N VAL A 132 -19.20 -22.80 -5.51
CA VAL A 132 -20.27 -23.58 -4.90
C VAL A 132 -19.67 -24.89 -4.41
N ARG A 133 -19.76 -25.14 -3.11
CA ARG A 133 -19.29 -26.37 -2.46
C ARG A 133 -19.98 -27.59 -3.09
N GLY A 134 -19.21 -28.61 -3.46
CA GLY A 134 -19.62 -29.82 -4.18
C GLY A 134 -19.63 -29.70 -5.71
N SER A 135 -19.41 -28.51 -6.28
CA SER A 135 -19.49 -28.30 -7.74
C SER A 135 -18.18 -28.66 -8.47
N PRO A 136 -18.22 -28.89 -9.80
CA PRO A 136 -17.00 -29.02 -10.61
C PRO A 136 -16.05 -27.82 -10.49
N CYS A 137 -16.59 -26.64 -10.17
CA CYS A 137 -15.81 -25.43 -9.92
C CYS A 137 -14.96 -25.55 -8.66
N GLU A 138 -15.48 -26.15 -7.57
CA GLU A 138 -14.69 -26.43 -6.36
C GLU A 138 -13.51 -27.36 -6.66
N LYS A 139 -13.74 -28.44 -7.40
CA LYS A 139 -12.67 -29.39 -7.77
C LYS A 139 -11.60 -28.72 -8.62
N ARG A 140 -11.99 -27.82 -9.54
CA ARG A 140 -11.05 -26.98 -10.30
C ARG A 140 -10.20 -26.07 -9.40
N PHE A 141 -10.76 -25.57 -8.31
CA PHE A 141 -10.02 -24.78 -7.32
C PHE A 141 -9.13 -25.67 -6.42
N ALA A 142 -9.58 -26.85 -6.02
CA ALA A 142 -8.83 -27.78 -5.16
C ALA A 142 -7.59 -28.38 -5.86
N SER A 143 -7.69 -28.74 -7.15
CA SER A 143 -6.55 -29.26 -7.91
C SER A 143 -5.50 -28.19 -8.25
N ALA A 144 -5.83 -26.90 -8.13
CA ALA A 144 -4.94 -25.79 -8.42
C ALA A 144 -4.11 -25.32 -7.20
N ILE A 145 -4.42 -25.81 -6.00
CA ILE A 145 -3.82 -25.38 -4.71
C ILE A 145 -3.31 -26.61 -3.93
N GLY A 146 -2.65 -27.55 -4.61
CA GLY A 146 -2.09 -28.73 -3.94
C GLY A 146 -1.03 -28.36 -2.88
N GLY A 147 -1.40 -28.51 -1.61
CA GLY A 147 -0.50 -28.66 -0.45
C GLY A 147 -0.05 -27.36 0.23
N VAL A 148 -0.79 -26.93 1.26
CA VAL A 148 -0.25 -26.09 2.34
C VAL A 148 -0.37 -26.91 3.61
N ASP A 149 0.76 -27.44 4.10
CA ASP A 149 0.88 -27.90 5.47
C ASP A 149 0.80 -26.69 6.39
N ASP A 150 -0.14 -26.73 7.34
CA ASP A 150 -0.30 -25.75 8.42
C ASP A 150 0.92 -25.82 9.35
N ASP A 151 1.89 -24.91 9.19
CA ASP A 151 2.89 -24.58 10.21
C ASP A 151 2.48 -23.29 10.94
N PRO A 152 2.10 -23.36 12.24
CA PRO A 152 1.68 -22.21 13.04
C PRO A 152 2.80 -21.20 13.37
N ASN A 153 4.01 -21.35 12.82
CA ASN A 153 5.14 -20.45 13.03
C ASN A 153 5.53 -19.54 11.84
N GLN A 154 4.68 -19.42 10.81
CA GLN A 154 4.89 -18.44 9.74
C GLN A 154 4.66 -17.00 10.22
N VAL A 155 5.69 -16.16 10.10
CA VAL A 155 5.67 -14.70 10.30
C VAL A 155 4.57 -14.08 9.42
N GLY A 156 3.39 -13.90 10.01
CA GLY A 156 2.13 -13.69 9.32
C GLY A 156 1.94 -12.30 8.71
N SER A 157 1.49 -12.29 7.46
CA SER A 157 0.82 -11.21 6.68
C SER A 157 0.77 -9.81 7.34
N CYS A 158 1.63 -8.89 6.87
CA CYS A 158 1.57 -7.46 7.18
C CYS A 158 1.03 -6.66 5.98
N GLY A 159 0.52 -5.45 6.23
CA GLY A 159 0.21 -4.47 5.18
C GLY A 159 -0.93 -4.85 4.23
N VAL A 160 -1.70 -5.88 4.56
CA VAL A 160 -2.86 -6.35 3.77
C VAL A 160 -4.13 -6.21 4.60
N PRO A 161 -5.02 -5.26 4.28
CA PRO A 161 -6.29 -5.11 4.98
C PRO A 161 -7.28 -6.21 4.58
N LYS A 162 -8.04 -6.75 5.53
CA LYS A 162 -9.01 -7.83 5.31
C LYS A 162 -10.26 -7.43 4.51
N SER A 163 -10.58 -6.14 4.42
CA SER A 163 -11.74 -5.65 3.64
C SER A 163 -11.31 -5.17 2.25
N PRO A 164 -11.98 -5.59 1.15
CA PRO A 164 -11.70 -5.07 -0.18
C PRO A 164 -11.88 -3.55 -0.20
N GLN A 165 -10.80 -2.85 -0.49
CA GLN A 165 -10.78 -1.40 -0.54
C GLN A 165 -11.50 -0.95 -1.82
N ARG A 166 -12.60 -0.20 -1.71
CA ARG A 166 -13.03 0.64 -2.83
C ARG A 166 -11.86 1.58 -3.17
N PRO A 167 -11.45 1.69 -4.46
CA PRO A 167 -10.47 2.68 -4.86
C PRO A 167 -11.00 4.04 -4.42
N ALA A 168 -10.29 4.71 -3.52
CA ALA A 168 -10.58 6.11 -3.28
C ALA A 168 -10.26 6.82 -4.60
N LEU A 169 -11.23 7.52 -5.18
CA LEU A 169 -10.94 8.50 -6.21
C LEU A 169 -9.82 9.41 -5.68
N ARG A 170 -8.93 9.87 -6.56
CA ARG A 170 -7.80 10.74 -6.19
C ARG A 170 -8.33 12.10 -5.70
N ILE A 171 -8.73 12.16 -4.44
CA ILE A 171 -9.22 13.37 -3.78
C ILE A 171 -8.06 13.98 -3.00
N ILE A 172 -7.77 15.24 -3.31
CA ILE A 172 -6.69 16.04 -2.74
C ILE A 172 -7.31 16.91 -1.66
N GLY A 173 -7.15 16.49 -0.40
CA GLY A 173 -7.73 17.09 0.80
C GLY A 173 -7.88 16.02 1.88
N GLY A 174 -7.62 16.31 3.15
CA GLY A 174 -7.88 15.35 4.22
C GLY A 174 -9.35 14.93 4.22
N GLN A 175 -9.63 13.64 4.19
CA GLN A 175 -11.00 13.09 4.20
C GLN A 175 -11.15 12.05 5.31
N PRO A 176 -12.36 11.86 5.85
CA PRO A 176 -12.62 10.76 6.77
C PRO A 176 -12.23 9.42 6.15
N ALA A 177 -11.48 8.61 6.88
CA ALA A 177 -11.17 7.24 6.48
C ALA A 177 -12.40 6.36 6.72
N ALA A 178 -12.55 5.29 5.94
CA ALA A 178 -13.56 4.28 6.26
C ALA A 178 -13.13 3.47 7.49
N ARG A 179 -14.10 3.08 8.34
CA ARG A 179 -13.85 2.20 9.49
C ARG A 179 -13.12 0.92 9.06
N GLY A 180 -12.05 0.57 9.79
CA GLY A 180 -11.22 -0.61 9.50
C GLY A 180 -10.34 -0.51 8.26
N ARG A 181 -10.29 0.64 7.57
CA ARG A 181 -9.43 0.82 6.39
C ARG A 181 -7.94 0.79 6.73
N TRP A 182 -7.59 1.25 7.93
CA TRP A 182 -6.21 1.40 8.40
C TRP A 182 -6.02 0.66 9.73
N PRO A 183 -6.04 -0.68 9.72
CA PRO A 183 -6.06 -1.50 10.94
C PRO A 183 -4.74 -1.49 11.73
N TRP A 184 -3.71 -0.86 11.19
CA TRP A 184 -2.41 -0.63 11.85
C TRP A 184 -2.32 0.73 12.54
N GLN A 185 -3.23 1.67 12.28
CA GLN A 185 -3.23 2.96 12.94
C GLN A 185 -3.60 2.78 14.41
N VAL A 186 -2.79 3.34 15.32
CA VAL A 186 -3.10 3.36 16.76
C VAL A 186 -3.03 4.78 17.31
N ALA A 187 -3.79 5.05 18.37
CA ALA A 187 -3.69 6.27 19.15
C ALA A 187 -2.84 6.01 20.41
N LEU A 188 -1.93 6.93 20.71
CA LEU A 188 -1.19 6.95 21.98
C LEU A 188 -1.93 7.84 22.96
N LEU A 189 -2.31 7.24 24.09
CA LEU A 189 -3.00 7.93 25.16
C LEU A 189 -2.07 8.19 26.34
N ASN A 190 -2.25 9.35 26.96
CA ASN A 190 -1.53 9.72 28.17
C ASN A 190 -2.14 9.02 29.41
N ARG A 191 -1.67 9.40 30.61
CA ARG A 191 -2.16 8.88 31.90
C ARG A 191 -3.65 9.13 32.16
N ARG A 192 -4.22 10.18 31.55
CA ARG A 192 -5.63 10.57 31.64
C ARG A 192 -6.46 9.96 30.51
N ARG A 193 -5.89 9.06 29.70
CA ARG A 193 -6.50 8.45 28.51
C ARG A 193 -6.81 9.46 27.39
N GLU A 194 -6.14 10.61 27.38
CA GLU A 194 -6.30 11.59 26.32
C GLU A 194 -5.35 11.26 25.16
N PRO A 195 -5.84 11.21 23.91
CA PRO A 195 -5.02 10.99 22.73
C PRO A 195 -4.14 12.22 22.46
N PHE A 196 -2.84 12.01 22.22
CA PHE A 196 -1.90 13.11 21.97
C PHE A 196 -0.90 12.84 20.84
N CYS A 197 -0.66 11.58 20.50
CA CYS A 197 0.15 11.14 19.37
C CYS A 197 -0.52 9.95 18.69
N GLY A 198 -0.11 9.67 17.46
CA GLY A 198 -0.37 8.42 16.75
C GLY A 198 0.77 7.42 16.90
N GLY A 199 0.54 6.25 16.32
CA GLY A 199 1.53 5.19 16.17
C GLY A 199 1.08 4.21 15.10
N THR A 200 1.96 3.26 14.79
CA THR A 200 1.68 2.20 13.83
C THR A 200 1.97 0.84 14.42
N LEU A 201 0.98 -0.05 14.41
CA LEU A 201 1.18 -1.45 14.75
C LEU A 201 2.04 -2.11 13.66
N ILE A 202 3.19 -2.67 14.06
CA ILE A 202 4.15 -3.32 13.15
C ILE A 202 4.30 -4.81 13.45
N SER A 203 3.81 -5.27 14.60
CA SER A 203 3.56 -6.67 14.94
C SER A 203 2.54 -6.73 16.10
N PRO A 204 1.97 -7.89 16.46
CA PRO A 204 0.99 -7.99 17.54
C PRO A 204 1.42 -7.34 18.88
N GLY A 205 2.71 -7.33 19.19
CA GLY A 205 3.25 -6.80 20.45
C GLY A 205 4.04 -5.50 20.32
N TRP A 206 4.13 -4.91 19.12
CA TRP A 206 5.00 -3.76 18.88
C TRP A 206 4.34 -2.65 18.08
N VAL A 207 4.50 -1.43 18.58
CA VAL A 207 4.07 -0.19 17.91
C VAL A 207 5.30 0.67 17.61
N LEU A 208 5.37 1.18 16.38
CA LEU A 208 6.30 2.20 15.94
C LEU A 208 5.68 3.59 16.12
N THR A 209 6.43 4.54 16.67
CA THR A 209 6.01 5.93 16.86
C THR A 209 7.22 6.86 16.87
N ALA A 210 7.02 8.14 17.16
CA ALA A 210 8.08 9.13 17.31
C ALA A 210 8.68 9.11 18.73
N ALA A 211 9.97 9.37 18.86
CA ALA A 211 10.65 9.40 20.16
C ALA A 211 10.14 10.55 21.04
N HIS A 212 9.84 11.71 20.45
CA HIS A 212 9.25 12.83 21.19
C HIS A 212 7.84 12.54 21.75
N CYS A 213 7.18 11.45 21.32
CA CYS A 213 5.90 10.99 21.87
C CYS A 213 6.05 10.12 23.13
N ILE A 214 7.27 9.71 23.52
CA ILE A 214 7.47 8.87 24.71
C ILE A 214 7.07 9.61 25.98
N ARG A 215 6.35 8.92 26.87
CA ARG A 215 6.00 9.40 28.23
C ARG A 215 6.19 8.26 29.23
N ARG A 216 6.34 8.58 30.52
CA ARG A 216 6.51 7.59 31.61
C ARG A 216 5.36 6.58 31.75
N ARG A 217 4.15 6.90 31.29
CA ARG A 217 3.01 5.97 31.26
C ARG A 217 2.21 6.25 30.00
N LEU A 218 2.11 5.25 29.16
CA LEU A 218 1.43 5.29 27.88
C LEU A 218 0.43 4.14 27.77
N LEU A 219 -0.68 4.41 27.09
CA LEU A 219 -1.61 3.41 26.61
C LEU A 219 -1.62 3.47 25.08
N VAL A 220 -1.77 2.31 24.46
CA VAL A 220 -2.02 2.17 23.03
C VAL A 220 -3.47 1.80 22.85
N LEU A 221 -4.19 2.57 22.04
CA LEU A 221 -5.56 2.30 21.62
C LEU A 221 -5.52 1.87 20.14
N ALA A 222 -5.82 0.59 19.90
CA ALA A 222 -5.88 -0.02 18.57
C ALA A 222 -7.34 -0.31 18.17
N GLY A 223 -7.60 -0.46 16.87
CA GLY A 223 -8.94 -0.76 16.35
C GLY A 223 -9.93 0.42 16.44
N GLU A 224 -9.41 1.61 16.73
CA GLU A 224 -10.16 2.87 16.85
C GLU A 224 -10.39 3.51 15.49
N HIS A 225 -11.55 4.15 15.34
CA HIS A 225 -11.92 4.95 14.18
C HIS A 225 -12.58 6.28 14.57
N SER A 226 -13.31 6.35 15.69
CA SER A 226 -14.01 7.53 16.15
C SER A 226 -13.80 7.77 17.66
N LEU A 227 -12.86 8.64 18.04
CA LEU A 227 -12.49 8.95 19.43
C LEU A 227 -13.68 9.39 20.32
N GLY A 228 -14.75 9.94 19.72
CA GLY A 228 -15.95 10.35 20.43
C GLY A 228 -16.99 9.25 20.69
N ARG A 229 -16.82 8.03 20.19
CA ARG A 229 -17.76 6.91 20.39
C ARG A 229 -17.05 5.56 20.48
N ALA A 230 -17.50 4.69 21.38
CA ALA A 230 -17.06 3.29 21.36
C ALA A 230 -17.79 2.54 20.24
N GLU A 231 -17.06 1.86 19.36
CA GLU A 231 -17.63 1.10 18.24
C GLU A 231 -17.49 -0.43 18.42
N GLY A 232 -16.87 -0.88 19.51
CA GLY A 232 -16.70 -2.29 19.90
C GLY A 232 -15.48 -2.98 19.30
N SER A 233 -14.68 -2.27 18.50
CA SER A 233 -13.42 -2.76 17.94
C SER A 233 -12.18 -2.29 18.71
N GLU A 234 -12.36 -1.38 19.65
CA GLU A 234 -11.30 -0.70 20.37
C GLU A 234 -10.63 -1.64 21.39
N VAL A 235 -9.30 -1.70 21.35
CA VAL A 235 -8.51 -2.44 22.33
C VAL A 235 -7.47 -1.49 22.91
N THR A 236 -7.57 -1.25 24.22
CA THR A 236 -6.60 -0.43 24.97
C THR A 236 -5.60 -1.33 25.70
N VAL A 237 -4.31 -1.17 25.41
CA VAL A 237 -3.22 -1.94 26.02
C VAL A 237 -2.19 -1.02 26.65
N ARG A 238 -1.65 -1.41 27.80
CA ARG A 238 -0.54 -0.68 28.44
C ARG A 238 0.77 -0.94 27.71
N VAL A 239 1.59 0.10 27.58
CA VAL A 239 2.99 -0.04 27.16
C VAL A 239 3.80 -0.62 28.32
N ALA A 240 4.51 -1.71 28.08
CA ALA A 240 5.45 -2.30 29.03
C ALA A 240 6.80 -1.57 28.99
N GLU A 241 7.26 -1.24 27.78
CA GLU A 241 8.56 -0.61 27.55
C GLU A 241 8.47 0.36 26.38
N ALA A 242 9.10 1.52 26.50
CA ALA A 242 9.23 2.51 25.44
C ALA A 242 10.72 2.73 25.17
N ILE A 243 11.14 2.45 23.94
CA ILE A 243 12.54 2.40 23.52
C ILE A 243 12.74 3.44 22.43
N ALA A 244 13.35 4.57 22.77
CA ALA A 244 13.78 5.55 21.78
C ALA A 244 14.93 4.98 20.93
N HIS A 245 15.05 5.44 19.69
CA HIS A 245 16.23 5.17 18.89
C HIS A 245 17.48 5.72 19.64
N PRO A 246 18.59 4.97 19.75
CA PRO A 246 19.77 5.42 20.50
C PRO A 246 20.41 6.71 19.97
N GLU A 247 20.24 6.97 18.67
CA GLU A 247 20.71 8.19 18.00
C GLU A 247 19.66 9.31 17.97
N TYR A 248 18.54 9.17 18.68
CA TYR A 248 17.55 10.24 18.78
C TYR A 248 18.14 11.44 19.52
N ASP A 249 18.10 12.60 18.85
CA ASP A 249 18.54 13.87 19.42
C ASP A 249 17.32 14.78 19.65
N PRO A 250 16.99 15.16 20.90
CA PRO A 250 15.85 16.02 21.18
C PRO A 250 16.02 17.49 20.76
N GLU A 251 17.25 17.96 20.54
CA GLU A 251 17.52 19.34 20.09
C GLU A 251 17.34 19.47 18.58
N THR A 252 17.91 18.53 17.83
CA THR A 252 17.82 18.51 16.35
C THR A 252 16.67 17.65 15.82
N VAL A 253 15.92 16.98 16.71
CA VAL A 253 14.84 16.05 16.40
C VAL A 253 15.28 14.98 15.36
N ASP A 254 16.58 14.71 15.28
CA ASP A 254 17.12 13.71 14.37
C ASP A 254 16.84 12.30 14.89
N MET A 255 16.65 11.34 13.97
CA MET A 255 16.30 9.95 14.31
C MET A 255 15.11 9.83 15.29
N ASP A 256 14.08 10.66 15.10
CA ASP A 256 12.86 10.70 15.93
C ASP A 256 11.96 9.47 15.73
N LEU A 257 12.44 8.32 16.20
CA LEU A 257 11.79 7.02 16.13
C LEU A 257 11.83 6.34 17.49
N ALA A 258 10.75 5.65 17.82
CA ALA A 258 10.64 4.84 19.04
C ALA A 258 9.81 3.58 18.81
N LEU A 259 10.16 2.55 19.56
CA LEU A 259 9.41 1.31 19.68
C LEU A 259 8.70 1.25 21.01
N LEU A 260 7.42 0.88 20.99
CA LEU A 260 6.64 0.58 22.19
C LEU A 260 6.37 -0.92 22.23
N ARG A 261 6.89 -1.59 23.25
CA ARG A 261 6.56 -2.98 23.57
C ARG A 261 5.26 -2.99 24.37
N LEU A 262 4.25 -3.67 23.85
CA LEU A 262 2.96 -3.81 24.52
C LEU A 262 3.08 -4.83 25.67
N ARG A 263 2.36 -4.59 26.76
CA ARG A 263 2.31 -5.51 27.90
C ARG A 263 1.63 -6.84 27.56
N SER A 264 0.73 -6.82 26.59
CA SER A 264 0.08 -8.00 26.03
C SER A 264 0.01 -7.84 24.52
N ALA A 265 0.30 -8.90 23.77
CA ALA A 265 0.10 -8.91 22.33
C ALA A 265 -1.39 -8.70 21.98
N LEU A 266 -1.66 -7.92 20.95
CA LEU A 266 -2.99 -7.71 20.41
C LEU A 266 -3.45 -8.92 19.60
N THR A 267 -4.70 -9.31 19.76
CA THR A 267 -5.33 -10.31 18.91
C THR A 267 -5.59 -9.71 17.53
N LEU A 268 -5.03 -10.33 16.49
CA LEU A 268 -5.21 -9.87 15.12
C LEU A 268 -6.65 -10.10 14.65
N GLY A 269 -7.21 -9.10 13.97
CA GLY A 269 -8.61 -9.07 13.56
C GLY A 269 -8.85 -8.17 12.36
N PRO A 270 -10.10 -7.97 11.92
CA PRO A 270 -10.41 -7.08 10.80
C PRO A 270 -10.01 -5.61 11.05
N TYR A 271 -9.94 -5.18 12.31
CA TYR A 271 -9.62 -3.80 12.72
C TYR A 271 -8.21 -3.65 13.32
N VAL A 272 -7.48 -4.75 13.50
CA VAL A 272 -6.16 -4.77 14.15
C VAL A 272 -5.25 -5.70 13.37
N LEU A 273 -4.37 -5.11 12.54
CA LEU A 273 -3.39 -5.82 11.71
C LEU A 273 -2.12 -4.99 11.61
N PRO A 274 -0.93 -5.61 11.52
CA PRO A 274 0.31 -4.87 11.39
C PRO A 274 0.52 -4.29 9.98
N ALA A 275 1.15 -3.12 9.89
CA ALA A 275 1.75 -2.62 8.65
C ALA A 275 3.12 -3.27 8.42
N CYS A 276 3.57 -3.27 7.17
CA CYS A 276 4.92 -3.76 6.86
C CYS A 276 5.99 -2.71 7.19
N LEU A 277 7.19 -3.19 7.50
CA LEU A 277 8.39 -2.38 7.63
C LEU A 277 9.22 -2.43 6.33
N PRO A 278 9.90 -1.34 5.96
CA PRO A 278 10.85 -1.32 4.86
C PRO A 278 12.12 -2.11 5.21
N GLU A 279 12.85 -2.52 4.17
CA GLU A 279 14.23 -3.02 4.29
C GLU A 279 15.23 -1.86 4.48
N GLN A 280 16.43 -2.19 4.95
CA GLN A 280 17.50 -1.21 5.08
C GLN A 280 17.85 -0.62 3.72
N GLY A 281 17.80 0.71 3.61
CA GLY A 281 18.13 1.41 2.37
C GLY A 281 17.00 1.37 1.32
N ASP A 282 15.82 0.85 1.65
CA ASP A 282 14.65 0.95 0.78
C ASP A 282 14.35 2.42 0.50
N THR A 283 14.37 2.77 -0.78
CA THR A 283 13.86 4.04 -1.26
C THR A 283 12.42 3.87 -1.70
N PRO A 284 11.50 4.74 -1.29
CA PRO A 284 10.17 4.74 -1.85
C PRO A 284 10.21 4.91 -3.39
N PRO A 285 9.33 4.22 -4.13
CA PRO A 285 9.24 4.35 -5.58
C PRO A 285 9.10 5.82 -6.03
N ARG A 286 9.84 6.20 -7.08
CA ARG A 286 9.83 7.58 -7.59
C ARG A 286 8.44 7.95 -8.11
N GLY A 287 7.94 9.11 -7.68
CA GLY A 287 6.64 9.65 -8.09
C GLY A 287 5.45 9.10 -7.30
N GLU A 288 5.68 8.36 -6.21
CA GLU A 288 4.62 7.81 -5.40
C GLU A 288 3.96 8.86 -4.50
N ILE A 289 2.65 8.71 -4.35
CA ILE A 289 1.82 9.48 -3.44
C ILE A 289 1.69 8.67 -2.14
N PHE A 290 2.14 9.26 -1.04
CA PHE A 290 2.06 8.66 0.28
C PHE A 290 0.70 8.95 0.90
N THR A 291 0.31 8.08 1.83
CA THR A 291 -0.87 8.27 2.67
C THR A 291 -0.44 8.58 4.09
N ILE A 292 -0.95 9.68 4.63
CA ILE A 292 -0.84 10.06 6.05
C ILE A 292 -2.19 9.85 6.73
N LEU A 293 -2.13 9.52 8.03
CA LEU A 293 -3.28 9.16 8.84
C LEU A 293 -3.23 9.89 10.19
N GLY A 294 -4.41 10.21 10.72
CA GLY A 294 -4.52 10.58 12.13
C GLY A 294 -5.82 11.26 12.53
N TRP A 295 -5.87 11.62 13.81
CA TRP A 295 -6.99 12.30 14.48
C TRP A 295 -6.62 13.73 14.86
N GLY A 296 -5.48 14.21 14.40
CA GLY A 296 -4.99 15.56 14.65
C GLY A 296 -5.91 16.63 14.10
N LYS A 297 -5.58 17.89 14.40
CA LYS A 297 -6.40 19.03 14.03
C LYS A 297 -6.56 19.12 12.51
N LEU A 298 -7.80 19.17 12.03
CA LEU A 298 -8.12 19.35 10.60
C LEU A 298 -7.76 20.75 10.07
N SER A 299 -7.53 21.70 10.99
CA SER A 299 -7.15 23.07 10.68
C SER A 299 -6.53 23.72 11.91
N LYS A 300 -5.63 24.68 11.70
CA LYS A 300 -5.06 25.52 12.78
C LYS A 300 -6.12 26.25 13.62
N ARG A 301 -7.31 26.47 13.05
CA ARG A 301 -8.43 27.16 13.70
C ARG A 301 -9.25 26.26 14.62
N HIS A 302 -9.06 24.94 14.55
CA HIS A 302 -9.81 24.01 15.39
C HIS A 302 -9.14 23.91 16.77
N ALA A 303 -9.94 24.12 17.83
CA ALA A 303 -9.48 23.97 19.20
C ALA A 303 -9.04 22.51 19.48
N ASN A 304 -9.84 21.55 18.99
CA ASN A 304 -9.66 20.11 19.19
C ASN A 304 -9.37 19.37 17.87
N GLY A 305 -8.84 18.15 17.97
CA GLY A 305 -8.63 17.23 16.83
C GLY A 305 -9.95 16.80 16.16
N SER A 306 -9.87 15.88 15.20
CA SER A 306 -11.08 15.23 14.68
C SER A 306 -11.45 14.02 15.52
N ASP A 307 -12.74 13.83 15.78
CA ASP A 307 -13.21 12.58 16.39
C ASP A 307 -12.97 11.41 15.44
N LEU A 308 -13.16 11.60 14.13
CA LEU A 308 -13.00 10.55 13.12
C LEU A 308 -11.55 10.46 12.62
N LEU A 309 -11.08 9.24 12.37
CA LEU A 309 -9.80 9.00 11.71
C LEU A 309 -9.85 9.60 10.30
N HIS A 310 -8.89 10.45 9.98
CA HIS A 310 -8.72 11.03 8.66
C HIS A 310 -7.55 10.40 7.92
N GLN A 311 -7.61 10.49 6.60
CA GLN A 311 -6.52 10.15 5.70
C GLN A 311 -6.29 11.28 4.70
N ALA A 312 -5.05 11.49 4.30
CA ALA A 312 -4.70 12.39 3.22
C ALA A 312 -3.58 11.81 2.36
N GLN A 313 -3.51 12.29 1.12
CA GLN A 313 -2.49 11.91 0.16
C GLN A 313 -1.48 13.05 0.01
N VAL A 314 -0.19 12.75 0.12
CA VAL A 314 0.91 13.72 0.04
C VAL A 314 2.05 13.19 -0.84
N PRO A 315 2.62 14.00 -1.74
CA PRO A 315 3.76 13.58 -2.54
C PRO A 315 5.04 13.63 -1.70
N LEU A 316 6.00 12.77 -2.02
CA LEU A 316 7.36 12.89 -1.51
C LEU A 316 8.03 14.14 -2.09
N VAL A 317 8.72 14.88 -1.23
CA VAL A 317 9.50 16.04 -1.58
C VAL A 317 10.98 15.64 -1.67
N PRO A 318 11.69 16.02 -2.75
CA PRO A 318 13.14 15.80 -2.84
C PRO A 318 13.89 16.43 -1.67
N GLN A 319 14.93 15.74 -1.17
CA GLN A 319 15.70 16.21 -0.01
C GLN A 319 16.32 17.59 -0.22
N SER A 320 16.81 17.87 -1.43
CA SER A 320 17.36 19.17 -1.80
C SER A 320 16.33 20.29 -1.70
N GLU A 321 15.11 20.04 -2.17
CA GLU A 321 14.01 21.01 -2.05
C GLU A 321 13.61 21.21 -0.59
N CYS A 322 13.57 20.14 0.21
CA CYS A 322 13.26 20.27 1.62
C CYS A 322 14.31 21.09 2.38
N ARG A 323 15.60 20.82 2.16
CA ARG A 323 16.71 21.60 2.74
C ARG A 323 16.66 23.08 2.34
N THR A 324 16.28 23.39 1.11
CA THR A 324 16.11 24.78 0.66
C THR A 324 14.98 25.50 1.38
N VAL A 325 13.86 24.81 1.64
CA VAL A 325 12.71 25.40 2.35
C VAL A 325 13.03 25.62 3.83
N TYR A 326 13.77 24.70 4.45
CA TYR A 326 14.16 24.74 5.85
C TYR A 326 15.63 25.14 6.00
N ALA A 327 16.05 26.25 5.40
CA ALA A 327 17.46 26.68 5.44
C ALA A 327 17.99 26.96 6.85
N ASP A 328 17.12 27.35 7.78
CA ASP A 328 17.45 27.62 9.18
C ASP A 328 17.51 26.34 10.04
N TYR A 329 17.25 25.17 9.45
CA TYR A 329 17.19 23.89 10.14
C TYR A 329 17.97 22.80 9.41
N LEU A 330 18.78 22.03 10.14
CA LEU A 330 19.53 20.94 9.52
C LEU A 330 18.62 19.73 9.22
N ILE A 331 18.18 19.61 7.97
CA ILE A 331 17.47 18.41 7.50
C ILE A 331 18.49 17.29 7.20
N SER A 332 18.68 16.38 8.15
CA SER A 332 19.59 15.22 8.06
C SER A 332 19.14 14.21 7.00
N ASP A 333 19.95 13.20 6.69
CA ASP A 333 19.56 12.09 5.80
C ASP A 333 18.61 11.07 6.46
N ASN A 334 18.37 11.21 7.76
CA ASN A 334 17.41 10.44 8.55
C ASN A 334 16.01 11.06 8.54
N MET A 335 15.88 12.24 7.95
CA MET A 335 14.61 12.93 7.75
C MET A 335 14.17 12.82 6.29
N MET A 336 12.86 12.83 6.08
CA MET A 336 12.25 12.94 4.75
C MET A 336 11.05 13.86 4.80
N CYS A 337 10.75 14.51 3.67
CA CYS A 337 9.70 15.52 3.61
C CYS A 337 8.60 15.08 2.65
N ALA A 338 7.35 15.34 3.04
CA ALA A 338 6.19 15.07 2.20
C ALA A 338 5.16 16.18 2.32
N GLY A 339 4.53 16.53 1.20
CA GLY A 339 3.52 17.59 1.16
C GLY A 339 3.54 18.40 -0.12
N TYR A 340 2.58 19.30 -0.25
CA TYR A 340 2.45 20.17 -1.42
C TYR A 340 3.05 21.55 -1.15
N ARG A 341 3.84 22.09 -2.09
CA ARG A 341 4.37 23.47 -2.00
C ARG A 341 3.28 24.53 -1.78
N ARG A 342 2.10 24.31 -2.34
CA ARG A 342 0.94 25.21 -2.18
C ARG A 342 0.30 25.14 -0.79
N GLY A 343 0.78 24.27 0.11
CA GLY A 343 0.18 23.97 1.40
C GLY A 343 -1.14 23.23 1.27
N ARG A 344 -2.09 23.55 2.17
CA ARG A 344 -3.48 23.02 2.25
C ARG A 344 -3.66 21.60 2.79
N ILE A 345 -2.65 20.73 2.67
CA ILE A 345 -2.71 19.34 3.16
C ILE A 345 -1.40 19.02 3.83
N ASP A 346 -1.47 18.61 5.09
CA ASP A 346 -0.32 18.31 5.92
C ASP A 346 -0.75 17.51 7.15
N SER A 347 0.21 16.87 7.82
CA SER A 347 0.02 16.33 9.16
C SER A 347 -0.05 17.47 10.17
N CYS A 348 -0.85 17.33 11.22
CA CYS A 348 -1.07 18.39 12.20
C CYS A 348 -0.90 17.92 13.65
N ALA A 349 -1.06 18.84 14.60
CA ALA A 349 -1.00 18.53 16.03
C ALA A 349 -1.97 17.38 16.36
N GLY A 350 -1.44 16.29 16.91
CA GLY A 350 -2.15 15.03 17.18
C GLY A 350 -1.82 13.88 16.22
N ASP A 351 -1.17 14.16 15.08
CA ASP A 351 -0.73 13.15 14.10
C ASP A 351 0.73 12.71 14.30
N SER A 352 1.47 13.38 15.20
CA SER A 352 2.85 13.03 15.57
C SER A 352 2.96 11.55 15.95
N GLY A 353 3.98 10.87 15.43
CA GLY A 353 4.15 9.42 15.60
C GLY A 353 3.31 8.55 14.66
N GLY A 354 2.36 9.14 13.91
CA GLY A 354 1.58 8.44 12.88
C GLY A 354 2.42 8.06 11.65
N PRO A 355 1.94 7.16 10.78
CA PRO A 355 2.69 6.65 9.65
C PRO A 355 2.60 7.54 8.40
N LEU A 356 3.70 7.54 7.65
CA LEU A 356 3.75 7.89 6.23
C LEU A 356 3.81 6.59 5.40
N LEU A 357 2.69 6.24 4.78
CA LEU A 357 2.47 4.93 4.14
C LEU A 357 2.59 5.00 2.62
N ALA A 358 3.16 3.96 2.02
CA ALA A 358 3.12 3.71 0.58
C ALA A 358 2.97 2.20 0.30
N ARG A 359 2.69 1.82 -0.95
CA ARG A 359 2.62 0.41 -1.33
C ARG A 359 3.99 -0.06 -1.76
N ASP A 360 4.46 -1.17 -1.20
CA ASP A 360 5.70 -1.80 -1.65
C ASP A 360 5.54 -2.44 -3.03
N ALA A 361 6.62 -2.97 -3.59
CA ALA A 361 6.61 -3.69 -4.88
C ALA A 361 5.70 -4.93 -4.90
N ARG A 362 5.25 -5.40 -3.73
CA ARG A 362 4.31 -6.52 -3.54
C ARG A 362 2.88 -6.04 -3.29
N GLY A 363 2.63 -4.73 -3.39
CA GLY A 363 1.33 -4.09 -3.17
C GLY A 363 0.93 -3.95 -1.70
N ARG A 364 1.81 -4.24 -0.73
CA ARG A 364 1.51 -4.18 0.71
C ARG A 364 1.76 -2.78 1.26
N TRP A 365 0.92 -2.36 2.22
CA TRP A 365 1.11 -1.10 2.92
C TRP A 365 2.30 -1.16 3.87
N THR A 366 3.28 -0.28 3.61
CA THR A 366 4.57 -0.22 4.30
C THR A 366 4.79 1.16 4.90
N VAL A 367 5.35 1.22 6.12
CA VAL A 367 5.63 2.46 6.84
C VAL A 367 7.02 2.98 6.47
N TYR A 368 7.09 3.95 5.57
CA TYR A 368 8.37 4.52 5.13
C TYR A 368 8.83 5.70 5.99
N GLY A 369 7.89 6.37 6.66
CA GLY A 369 8.17 7.50 7.55
C GLY A 369 7.28 7.49 8.79
N VAL A 370 7.73 8.20 9.83
CA VAL A 370 6.95 8.49 11.04
C VAL A 370 6.84 10.00 11.19
N THR A 371 5.63 10.53 11.38
CA THR A 371 5.38 11.96 11.53
C THR A 371 6.18 12.51 12.72
N SER A 372 7.09 13.45 12.45
CA SER A 372 7.99 13.99 13.46
C SER A 372 7.59 15.43 13.81
N PHE A 373 7.82 16.39 12.91
CA PHE A 373 7.50 17.79 13.13
C PHE A 373 7.11 18.53 11.84
N GLY A 374 6.72 19.79 11.98
CA GLY A 374 6.43 20.70 10.87
C GLY A 374 6.18 22.12 11.37
N GLU A 375 6.41 23.12 10.51
CA GLU A 375 6.19 24.54 10.84
C GLU A 375 4.70 24.93 10.74
N GLY A 376 3.91 24.34 11.64
CA GLY A 376 2.46 24.43 11.64
C GLY A 376 1.81 23.74 10.44
N CYS A 377 0.53 23.42 10.57
CA CYS A 377 -0.14 22.53 9.65
C CYS A 377 -0.54 23.21 8.34
N ALA A 378 -0.16 22.62 7.20
CA ALA A 378 -0.67 22.94 5.87
C ALA A 378 -0.38 24.39 5.43
N ARG A 379 0.71 24.98 5.95
CA ARG A 379 1.17 26.30 5.50
C ARG A 379 1.63 26.22 4.05
N GLN A 380 1.30 27.25 3.28
CA GLN A 380 1.91 27.45 1.98
C GLN A 380 3.42 27.56 2.13
N GLY A 381 4.17 26.85 1.28
CA GLY A 381 5.63 26.86 1.27
C GLY A 381 6.30 26.02 2.36
N ARG A 382 5.56 25.22 3.15
CA ARG A 382 6.12 24.31 4.17
C ARG A 382 5.66 22.87 3.91
N PHE A 383 6.45 21.91 4.37
CA PHE A 383 6.21 20.47 4.24
C PHE A 383 6.14 19.79 5.61
N GLY A 384 5.51 18.61 5.68
CA GLY A 384 5.64 17.75 6.84
C GLY A 384 7.01 17.07 6.83
N ILE A 385 7.65 16.98 8.00
CA ILE A 385 8.94 16.30 8.18
C ILE A 385 8.72 15.00 8.96
N TYR A 386 9.28 13.93 8.43
CA TYR A 386 9.10 12.56 8.91
C TYR A 386 10.45 11.92 9.18
N ALA A 387 10.55 11.14 10.25
CA ALA A 387 11.71 10.30 10.50
C ALA A 387 11.69 9.09 9.53
N LYS A 388 12.81 8.82 8.87
CA LYS A 388 12.93 7.86 7.77
C LYS A 388 13.16 6.44 8.29
N VAL A 389 12.11 5.62 8.23
CA VAL A 389 12.09 4.29 8.85
C VAL A 389 13.13 3.34 8.25
N ALA A 390 13.39 3.44 6.94
CA ALA A 390 14.37 2.60 6.24
C ALA A 390 15.80 2.74 6.81
N ASN A 391 16.16 3.90 7.36
CA ASN A 391 17.49 4.09 7.96
C ASN A 391 17.62 3.34 9.30
N ALA A 392 16.51 3.16 10.02
CA ALA A 392 16.45 2.48 11.31
C ALA A 392 16.04 1.00 11.21
N ALA A 393 15.83 0.44 10.00
CA ALA A 393 15.30 -0.91 9.80
C ALA A 393 16.11 -2.00 10.55
N ARG A 394 17.44 -1.89 10.56
CA ARG A 394 18.30 -2.81 11.31
C ARG A 394 18.13 -2.68 12.84
N TRP A 395 17.97 -1.48 13.36
CA TRP A 395 17.69 -1.26 14.78
C TRP A 395 16.33 -1.85 15.16
N LEU A 396 15.28 -1.56 14.38
CA LEU A 396 13.93 -2.07 14.61
C LEU A 396 13.92 -3.60 14.76
N ARG A 397 14.55 -4.32 13.82
CA ARG A 397 14.63 -5.79 13.84
C ARG A 397 15.38 -6.33 15.04
N ARG A 398 16.54 -5.74 15.36
CA ARG A 398 17.37 -6.20 16.48
C ARG A 398 16.65 -6.01 17.81
N THR A 399 16.03 -4.84 18.01
CA THR A 399 15.27 -4.54 19.22
C THR A 399 14.08 -5.49 19.36
N MET A 400 13.29 -5.68 18.30
CA MET A 400 12.15 -6.61 18.34
C MET A 400 12.55 -8.07 18.59
N ALA A 401 13.70 -8.51 18.07
CA ALA A 401 14.20 -9.89 18.25
C ALA A 401 14.84 -10.13 19.62
N GLY A 402 15.56 -9.15 20.16
CA GLY A 402 16.27 -9.23 21.44
C GLY A 402 15.34 -9.21 22.66
N SER A 403 14.10 -8.77 22.49
CA SER A 403 13.10 -8.66 23.54
C SER A 403 12.21 -9.91 23.68
N ARG A 404 12.74 -11.12 23.41
CA ARG A 404 12.00 -12.37 23.71
C ARG A 404 11.57 -12.37 25.19
N PRO A 405 10.32 -12.78 25.49
CA PRO A 405 9.78 -12.78 26.84
C PRO A 405 10.60 -13.61 27.82
#